data_AF-A0A3C0DM56-F1
#
_entry.id   AF-A0A3C0DM56-F1
#
_cell.length_a   1.000
_cell.length_b   1.000
_cell.length_c   1.000
_cell.angle_alpha   90.00
_cell.angle_beta   90.00
_cell.angle_gamma   90.00
#
_symmetry.space_group_name_H-M   'P 1'
#
loop_
_entity.id
_entity.type
_entity.pdbx_description
1 polymer ?
#
loop_
_entity_poly.entity_id
_entity_poly.type
_entity_poly.pdbx_seq_one_letter_code
_entity_poly.pdbx_strand_id
1 'polypeptide(L)'
;FTSGYGSNVGCISALLRPKDVAINDRLNHASLLDGCRLSGSKLVAFKHNDMESLEHILQRCARYYRGKLVIVDGVFSMDGDIAP
;
A
#
# COMPACT_ATOMS: atom_id res chain seq x y z
N PHE A 1 12.93 -11.71 -9.94
CA PHE A 1 13.42 -10.43 -9.39
C PHE A 1 14.76 -10.65 -8.72
N THR A 2 15.65 -9.66 -8.71
CA THR A 2 17.02 -9.77 -8.17
C THR A 2 17.19 -9.16 -6.77
N SER A 3 16.17 -8.51 -6.22
CA SER A 3 16.14 -7.94 -4.87
C SER A 3 14.72 -7.83 -4.33
N GLY A 4 14.55 -7.69 -3.01
CA GLY A 4 13.24 -7.43 -2.38
C GLY A 4 12.60 -6.13 -2.87
N TYR A 5 13.41 -5.09 -3.09
CA TYR A 5 12.98 -3.86 -3.75
C TYR A 5 12.36 -4.14 -5.13
N GLY A 6 13.07 -4.86 -5.99
CA GLY A 6 12.60 -5.16 -7.35
C GLY A 6 11.32 -6.01 -7.36
N SER A 7 11.20 -6.94 -6.41
CA SER A 7 9.97 -7.73 -6.21
C SER A 7 8.78 -6.86 -5.86
N ASN A 8 8.93 -5.94 -4.90
CA ASN A 8 7.87 -5.05 -4.46
C ASN A 8 7.40 -4.13 -5.59
N VAL A 9 8.34 -3.47 -6.25
CA VAL A 9 8.05 -2.57 -7.37
C VAL A 9 7.36 -3.32 -8.50
N GLY A 10 7.87 -4.49 -8.89
CA GLY A 10 7.30 -5.29 -9.97
C GLY A 10 5.90 -5.84 -9.65
N CYS A 11 5.70 -6.35 -8.43
CA CYS A 11 4.41 -6.86 -8.00
C CYS A 11 3.34 -5.78 -7.97
N ILE A 12 3.62 -4.66 -7.28
CA ILE A 12 2.65 -3.56 -7.10
C ILE A 12 2.31 -2.92 -8.44
N SER A 13 3.32 -2.65 -9.28
CA SER A 13 3.08 -2.04 -10.60
C SER A 13 2.29 -2.95 -11.54
N ALA A 14 2.42 -4.28 -11.41
CA ALA A 14 1.66 -5.23 -12.20
C ALA A 14 0.20 -5.40 -11.71
N LEU A 15 -0.04 -5.32 -10.40
CA LEU A 15 -1.37 -5.49 -9.80
C LEU A 15 -2.26 -4.27 -9.96
N LEU A 16 -1.70 -3.06 -9.85
CA LEU A 16 -2.46 -1.81 -9.86
C LEU A 16 -2.63 -1.25 -11.27
N ARG A 17 -3.70 -0.48 -11.46
CA ARG A 17 -3.99 0.32 -12.67
C ARG A 17 -4.29 1.78 -12.30
N PRO A 18 -4.27 2.72 -13.26
CA PRO A 18 -4.51 4.15 -12.98
C PRO A 18 -5.86 4.53 -12.34
N LYS A 19 -6.85 3.63 -12.32
CA LYS A 19 -8.17 3.86 -11.70
C LYS A 19 -8.33 3.13 -10.36
N ASP A 20 -7.26 2.57 -9.84
CA ASP A 20 -7.20 1.87 -8.56
C ASP A 20 -6.58 2.76 -7.49
N VAL A 21 -6.69 2.30 -6.24
CA VAL A 21 -6.05 2.94 -5.09
C VAL A 21 -5.18 1.94 -4.33
N ALA A 22 -3.94 2.34 -4.06
CA ALA A 22 -3.05 1.74 -3.09
C ALA A 22 -3.27 2.40 -1.73
N ILE A 23 -3.62 1.60 -0.72
CA ILE A 23 -3.81 2.03 0.66
C ILE A 23 -2.65 1.46 1.47
N ASN A 24 -1.78 2.34 1.95
CA ASN A 24 -0.49 2.00 2.53
C ASN A 24 -0.45 2.35 4.02
N ASP A 25 0.14 1.50 4.84
CA ASP A 25 0.49 1.88 6.21
C ASP A 25 1.52 3.03 6.16
N ARG A 26 1.44 3.99 7.08
CA ARG A 26 2.35 5.15 7.08
C ARG A 26 3.81 4.78 7.35
N LEU A 27 4.09 3.67 8.03
CA LEU A 27 5.46 3.22 8.36
C LEU A 27 6.00 2.14 7.41
N ASN A 28 5.25 1.79 6.36
CA ASN A 28 5.73 0.86 5.35
C ASN A 28 7.02 1.32 4.67
N HIS A 29 7.84 0.36 4.26
CA HIS A 29 9.09 0.62 3.58
C HIS A 29 8.91 1.44 2.28
N ALA A 30 9.73 2.48 2.11
CA ALA A 30 9.58 3.46 1.03
C ALA A 30 9.61 2.87 -0.40
N SER A 31 10.22 1.69 -0.58
CA SER A 31 10.27 0.98 -1.87
C SER A 31 8.89 0.63 -2.44
N LEU A 32 7.87 0.53 -1.60
CA LEU A 32 6.49 0.24 -2.00
C LEU A 32 5.86 1.44 -2.75
N LEU A 33 6.33 2.65 -2.46
CA LEU A 33 5.85 3.88 -3.08
C LEU A 33 6.21 3.96 -4.56
N ASP A 34 7.38 3.44 -4.93
CA ASP A 34 7.85 3.43 -6.32
C ASP A 34 6.97 2.54 -7.20
N GLY A 35 6.57 1.36 -6.70
CA GLY A 35 5.62 0.49 -7.39
C GLY A 35 4.25 1.14 -7.60
N CYS A 36 3.75 1.83 -6.57
CA CYS A 36 2.50 2.57 -6.65
C CYS A 36 2.59 3.70 -7.69
N ARG A 37 3.68 4.47 -7.67
CA ARG A 37 3.90 5.57 -8.61
C ARG A 37 3.98 5.09 -10.06
N LEU A 38 4.68 3.99 -10.31
CA LEU A 38 4.78 3.40 -11.66
C LEU A 38 3.45 2.89 -12.19
N SER A 39 2.56 2.38 -11.32
CA SER A 39 1.23 1.90 -11.73
C SER A 39 0.27 3.03 -12.18
N GLY A 40 0.58 4.29 -11.84
CA GLY A 40 -0.32 5.43 -12.04
C GLY A 40 -1.55 5.44 -11.12
N SER A 41 -1.64 4.51 -10.17
CA SER A 41 -2.73 4.42 -9.19
C SER A 41 -2.69 5.59 -8.20
N LYS A 42 -3.82 5.82 -7.52
CA LYS A 42 -3.84 6.75 -6.39
C LYS A 42 -3.15 6.10 -5.20
N LEU A 43 -2.29 6.83 -4.51
CA LEU A 43 -1.76 6.45 -3.20
C LEU A 43 -2.49 7.19 -2.08
N VAL A 44 -2.90 6.45 -1.05
CA VAL A 44 -3.46 6.96 0.21
C VAL A 44 -2.78 6.23 1.37
N ALA A 45 -2.47 6.93 2.45
CA ALA A 45 -1.91 6.30 3.64
C ALA A 45 -2.91 6.29 4.81
N PHE A 46 -2.96 5.20 5.56
CA PHE A 46 -3.67 5.11 6.84
C PHE A 46 -2.69 5.19 8.01
N LYS A 47 -3.18 5.46 9.22
CA LYS A 47 -2.33 5.52 10.42
C LYS A 47 -1.77 4.14 10.72
N HIS A 48 -0.54 4.11 11.23
CA HIS A 48 0.18 2.88 11.49
C HIS A 48 -0.59 1.96 12.45
N ASN A 49 -0.80 0.70 12.06
CA ASN A 49 -1.51 -0.33 12.85
C ASN A 49 -2.92 0.10 13.35
N ASP A 50 -3.57 1.05 12.66
CA ASP A 50 -4.88 1.59 13.03
C ASP A 50 -5.98 1.10 12.07
N MET A 51 -6.69 0.04 12.50
CA MET A 51 -7.76 -0.58 11.71
C MET A 51 -8.97 0.34 11.51
N GLU A 52 -9.26 1.25 12.45
CA GLU A 52 -10.34 2.23 12.29
C GLU A 52 -9.98 3.23 11.17
N SER A 53 -8.73 3.72 11.16
CA SER A 53 -8.21 4.57 10.09
C SER A 53 -8.27 3.86 8.74
N LEU A 54 -7.92 2.58 8.69
CA LEU A 54 -7.98 1.78 7.47
C LEU A 54 -9.44 1.65 6.98
N GLU A 55 -10.36 1.31 7.87
CA GLU A 55 -11.78 1.16 7.54
C GLU A 55 -12.37 2.47 7.00
N HIS A 56 -12.08 3.60 7.65
CA HIS A 56 -12.51 4.92 7.19
C HIS A 56 -12.02 5.24 5.78
N ILE A 57 -10.76 4.90 5.46
CA ILE A 57 -10.20 5.10 4.13
C ILE A 57 -10.86 4.16 3.11
N LEU A 58 -11.07 2.89 3.46
CA LEU A 58 -11.75 1.93 2.59
C LEU A 58 -13.17 2.37 2.22
N GLN A 59 -13.95 2.83 3.22
CA GLN A 59 -15.30 3.34 3.02
C GLN A 59 -15.30 4.58 2.11
N ARG A 60 -14.38 5.53 2.34
CA ARG A 60 -14.22 6.71 1.50
C ARG A 60 -13.84 6.34 0.07
N CYS A 61 -12.93 5.39 -0.12
CA CYS A 61 -12.46 4.96 -1.43
C CYS A 61 -13.47 4.09 -2.18
N ALA A 62 -14.44 3.47 -1.49
CA ALA A 62 -15.37 2.50 -2.09
C ALA A 62 -16.20 3.04 -3.25
N ARG A 63 -16.47 4.35 -3.28
CA ARG A 63 -17.27 4.98 -4.34
C ARG A 63 -16.45 5.51 -5.51
N TYR A 64 -15.13 5.67 -5.36
CA TYR A 64 -14.31 6.42 -6.32
C TYR A 64 -13.31 5.56 -7.12
N TYR A 65 -12.95 4.38 -6.60
CA TYR A 65 -11.90 3.53 -7.19
C TYR A 65 -12.44 2.15 -7.53
N ARG A 66 -11.96 1.56 -8.64
CA ARG A 66 -12.36 0.20 -9.06
C ARG A 66 -11.67 -0.86 -8.21
N GLY A 67 -10.34 -0.84 -8.19
CA GLY A 67 -9.52 -1.73 -7.37
C GLY A 67 -9.00 -1.02 -6.12
N LYS A 68 -8.85 -1.79 -5.05
CA LYS A 68 -8.26 -1.37 -3.76
C LYS A 68 -7.21 -2.39 -3.38
N LEU A 69 -5.97 -1.97 -3.21
CA LEU A 69 -4.88 -2.81 -2.70
C LEU A 69 -4.43 -2.24 -1.36
N VAL A 70 -4.59 -3.00 -0.29
CA VAL A 70 -4.04 -2.67 1.03
C VAL A 70 -2.65 -3.28 1.11
N ILE A 71 -1.66 -2.48 1.51
CA ILE A 71 -0.26 -2.86 1.59
C ILE A 71 0.20 -2.61 3.02
N VAL A 72 0.78 -3.63 3.66
CA VAL A 72 1.35 -3.61 5.01
C VAL A 72 2.62 -4.44 5.01
N ASP A 73 3.62 -4.04 5.78
CA ASP A 73 4.77 -4.88 6.11
C ASP A 73 4.35 -5.86 7.24
N GLY A 74 4.64 -7.15 7.06
CA GLY A 74 4.29 -8.15 8.07
C GLY A 74 5.08 -8.02 9.37
N VAL A 75 6.29 -7.46 9.27
CA VAL A 75 7.11 -7.01 10.39
C VAL A 75 7.70 -5.66 9.98
N PHE A 76 7.39 -4.60 10.72
CA PHE A 76 7.87 -3.27 10.40
C PHE A 76 9.33 -3.15 10.85
N SER A 77 10.23 -2.90 9.90
CA SER A 77 11.68 -2.98 10.15
C SER A 77 12.22 -1.92 11.12
N MET A 78 11.49 -0.83 11.35
CA MET A 78 11.91 0.22 12.29
C MET A 78 11.58 -0.12 13.75
N ASP A 79 10.35 -0.58 14.01
CA ASP A 79 9.86 -0.77 15.37
C ASP A 79 9.75 -2.26 15.78
N GLY A 80 9.87 -3.18 14.80
CA GLY A 80 9.84 -4.63 15.02
C GLY A 80 8.47 -5.18 15.37
N ASP A 81 7.42 -4.37 15.27
CA ASP A 81 6.04 -4.77 15.51
C ASP A 81 5.40 -5.42 14.28
N ILE A 82 4.31 -6.13 14.53
CA ILE A 82 3.63 -7.02 13.57
C ILE A 82 2.31 -6.38 13.18
N ALA A 83 1.99 -6.39 11.88
CA ALA A 83 0.68 -5.94 11.42
C ALA A 83 -0.45 -6.81 12.04
N PRO A 84 -1.53 -6.21 12.56
CA PRO A 84 -2.62 -6.92 13.24
C PRO A 84 -3.47 -7.81 12.31
#